data_AF-A0A4R8Q6V7-F1
#
_entry.id   AF-A0A4R8Q6V7-F1
#
_cell.length_a   1.000
_cell.length_b   1.000
_cell.length_c   1.000
_cell.angle_alpha   90.00
_cell.angle_beta   90.00
_cell.angle_gamma   90.00
#
_symmetry.space_group_name_H-M   'P 1'
#
loop_
_entity.id
_entity.type
_entity.pdbx_description
1 polymer ?
#
loop_
_entity_poly.entity_id
_entity_poly.type
_entity_poly.pdbx_seq_one_letter_code
_entity_poly.pdbx_strand_id
1 'polypeptide(L)'
;MSGQEPGIPITHAPDPRGYKLMELPPELEALLSAEDAPVICLTSTPTSALLKTPDKTYKLLQKNTSNSLVLLAPHSSSSSSSDMPVSGLGAITTIHETVELVAQSESQTVSSLRNTGSKGKWHEKFGRGR
;
A
#
# COMPACT_ATOMS: atom_id res chain seq x y z
N MET A 1 31.19 22.88 27.27
CA MET A 1 30.54 23.40 26.06
C MET A 1 30.25 22.19 25.16
N SER A 2 29.12 21.53 25.37
CA SER A 2 28.73 20.34 24.59
C SER A 2 28.36 20.78 23.18
N GLY A 3 29.16 20.37 22.18
CA GLY A 3 28.84 20.60 20.78
C GLY A 3 27.53 19.91 20.43
N GLN A 4 26.50 20.69 20.07
CA GLN A 4 25.37 20.14 19.34
C GLN A 4 25.89 19.72 17.98
N GLU A 5 25.90 18.41 17.72
CA GLU A 5 25.98 17.86 16.36
C GLU A 5 24.95 18.58 15.49
N PRO A 6 25.35 19.14 14.32
CA PRO A 6 24.40 19.71 13.39
C PRO A 6 23.51 18.58 12.85
N GLY A 7 22.26 18.52 13.31
CA GLY A 7 21.29 17.52 12.85
C GLY A 7 21.00 17.64 11.35
N ILE A 8 20.47 16.56 10.76
CA ILE A 8 20.07 16.54 9.35
C ILE A 8 18.84 17.44 9.16
N PRO A 9 18.89 18.48 8.30
CA PRO A 9 17.74 19.36 8.09
C PRO A 9 16.62 18.62 7.35
N ILE A 10 15.40 18.72 7.88
CA ILE A 10 14.18 18.22 7.24
C ILE A 10 13.39 19.41 6.72
N THR A 11 13.05 19.39 5.43
CA THR A 11 12.31 20.44 4.73
C THR A 11 11.02 19.87 4.16
N HIS A 12 9.96 20.68 4.05
CA HIS A 12 8.71 20.24 3.44
C HIS A 12 8.78 20.49 1.93
N ALA A 13 8.83 19.42 1.13
CA ALA A 13 9.04 19.47 -0.31
C ALA A 13 8.10 18.49 -1.04
N PRO A 14 6.78 18.74 -1.01
CA PRO A 14 5.77 17.81 -1.50
C PRO A 14 5.91 17.57 -3.01
N ASP A 15 5.86 16.30 -3.42
CA ASP A 15 5.98 15.89 -4.81
C ASP A 15 4.59 15.51 -5.38
N PRO A 16 4.19 16.07 -6.54
CA PRO A 16 2.85 15.87 -7.12
C PRO A 16 2.58 14.45 -7.67
N ARG A 17 3.56 13.54 -7.69
CA ARG A 17 3.41 12.19 -8.24
C ARG A 17 2.38 11.29 -7.56
N GLY A 18 1.93 11.63 -6.34
CA GLY A 18 0.86 10.90 -5.66
C GLY A 18 1.29 9.51 -5.16
N TYR A 19 2.43 9.45 -4.45
CA TYR A 19 2.97 8.19 -3.91
C TYR A 19 1.98 7.43 -3.01
N LYS A 20 1.96 6.11 -3.17
CA LYS A 20 1.25 5.18 -2.29
C LYS A 20 2.20 4.07 -1.84
N LEU A 21 1.96 3.54 -0.64
CA LEU A 21 2.70 2.40 -0.11
C LEU A 21 1.91 1.11 -0.38
N MET A 22 2.61 0.10 -0.88
CA MET A 22 2.06 -1.22 -1.14
C MET A 22 2.90 -2.25 -0.40
N GLU A 23 2.23 -3.15 0.31
CA GLU A 23 2.87 -4.28 0.98
C GLU A 23 3.18 -5.36 -0.04
N LEU A 24 4.45 -5.75 -0.14
CA LEU A 24 4.92 -6.76 -1.09
C LEU A 24 5.04 -8.12 -0.40
N PRO A 25 4.32 -9.15 -0.85
CA PRO A 25 4.58 -10.53 -0.44
C PRO A 25 6.00 -10.94 -0.85
N PRO A 26 6.70 -11.80 -0.06
CA PRO A 26 8.08 -12.21 -0.34
C PRO A 26 8.29 -12.77 -1.75
N GLU A 27 7.31 -13.49 -2.27
CA GLU A 27 7.40 -14.09 -3.60
C GLU A 27 7.29 -13.06 -4.73
N LEU A 28 6.52 -11.99 -4.49
CA LEU A 28 6.42 -10.87 -5.42
C LEU A 28 7.69 -10.01 -5.38
N GLU A 29 8.26 -9.81 -4.19
CA GLU A 29 9.56 -9.14 -4.02
C GLU A 29 10.67 -9.88 -4.76
N ALA A 30 10.75 -11.22 -4.59
CA ALA A 30 11.72 -12.05 -5.30
C ALA A 30 11.56 -11.97 -6.82
N LEU A 31 10.31 -11.95 -7.31
CA LEU A 31 10.01 -11.83 -8.73
C LEU A 31 10.36 -10.44 -9.29
N LEU A 32 10.14 -9.37 -8.53
CA LEU A 32 10.49 -8.00 -8.92
C LEU A 32 12.00 -7.73 -8.87
N SER A 33 12.72 -8.46 -8.02
CA SER A 33 14.17 -8.31 -7.81
C SER A 33 15.01 -9.24 -8.70
N ALA A 34 14.38 -10.14 -9.45
CA ALA A 34 15.06 -11.04 -10.37
C ALA A 34 15.63 -10.29 -11.58
N GLU A 35 16.73 -10.78 -12.16
CA GLU A 35 17.32 -10.19 -13.37
C GLU A 35 16.34 -10.22 -14.56
N ASP A 36 15.53 -11.29 -14.67
CA ASP A 36 14.44 -11.43 -15.64
C ASP A 36 13.08 -11.06 -15.02
N ALA A 37 12.98 -9.89 -14.37
CA ALA A 37 11.74 -9.44 -13.77
C ALA A 37 10.62 -9.29 -14.83
N PRO A 38 9.52 -10.06 -14.72
CA PRO A 38 8.44 -10.00 -15.69
C PRO A 38 7.61 -8.71 -15.51
N VAL A 39 6.94 -8.29 -16.58
CA VAL A 39 6.02 -7.14 -16.52
C VAL A 39 4.79 -7.53 -15.69
N ILE A 40 4.54 -6.78 -14.62
CA ILE A 40 3.38 -6.96 -13.76
C ILE A 40 2.31 -5.93 -14.13
N CYS A 41 1.08 -6.39 -14.29
CA CYS A 41 -0.02 -5.54 -14.76
C CYS A 41 -1.04 -5.27 -13.64
N LEU A 42 -1.36 -3.99 -13.45
CA LEU A 42 -2.50 -3.55 -12.65
C LEU A 42 -3.74 -3.48 -13.54
N THR A 43 -4.80 -4.16 -13.12
CA THR A 43 -6.08 -4.19 -13.82
C THR A 43 -7.19 -3.78 -12.88
N SER A 44 -8.12 -2.95 -13.36
CA SER A 44 -9.30 -2.57 -12.58
C SER A 44 -10.51 -3.37 -13.04
N THR A 45 -11.28 -3.84 -12.08
CA THR A 45 -12.65 -4.34 -12.28
C THR A 45 -13.62 -3.29 -11.72
N PRO A 46 -14.93 -3.40 -11.96
CA PRO A 46 -15.91 -2.46 -11.40
C PRO A 46 -15.92 -2.38 -9.87
N THR A 47 -15.42 -3.41 -9.19
CA THR A 47 -15.50 -3.54 -7.73
C THR A 47 -14.15 -3.66 -7.02
N SER A 48 -13.05 -3.86 -7.76
CA SER A 48 -11.71 -3.96 -7.16
C SER A 48 -10.57 -3.77 -8.16
N ALA A 49 -9.40 -3.35 -7.67
CA ALA A 49 -8.15 -3.41 -8.40
C ALA A 49 -7.42 -4.75 -8.15
N LEU A 50 -6.79 -5.29 -9.20
CA LEU A 50 -6.08 -6.55 -9.20
C LEU A 50 -4.66 -6.37 -9.76
N LEU A 51 -3.66 -6.96 -9.11
CA LEU A 51 -2.30 -7.09 -9.59
C LEU A 51 -2.10 -8.50 -10.14
N LYS A 52 -1.78 -8.61 -11.44
CA LYS A 52 -1.54 -9.89 -12.09
C LYS A 52 -0.04 -10.10 -12.32
N THR A 53 0.47 -11.18 -11.76
CA THR A 53 1.78 -11.76 -12.04
C THR A 53 1.60 -12.94 -13.01
N PRO A 54 2.68 -13.50 -13.60
CA PRO A 54 2.58 -14.67 -14.47
C PRO A 54 1.86 -15.86 -13.81
N ASP A 55 2.06 -16.06 -12.50
CA ASP A 55 1.59 -17.25 -11.79
C ASP A 55 0.41 -16.98 -10.84
N LYS A 56 0.22 -15.73 -10.40
CA LYS A 56 -0.71 -15.36 -9.32
C LYS A 56 -1.45 -14.05 -9.58
N THR A 57 -2.67 -13.96 -9.09
CA THR A 57 -3.45 -12.71 -9.07
C THR A 57 -3.65 -12.26 -7.62
N TYR A 58 -3.38 -10.98 -7.34
CA TYR A 58 -3.57 -10.37 -6.03
C TYR A 58 -4.65 -9.31 -6.09
N LYS A 59 -5.55 -9.29 -5.11
CA LYS A 59 -6.52 -8.21 -4.91
C LYS A 59 -5.88 -7.12 -4.04
N LEU A 60 -6.02 -5.87 -4.46
CA LEU A 60 -5.55 -4.71 -3.70
C LEU A 60 -6.62 -4.32 -2.68
N LEU A 61 -6.23 -4.23 -1.42
CA LEU A 61 -7.06 -3.72 -0.33
C LEU A 61 -6.42 -2.50 0.30
N GLN A 62 -7.16 -1.39 0.34
CA GLN A 62 -6.70 -0.18 1.01
C GLN A 62 -6.99 -0.28 2.51
N LYS A 63 -5.98 0.01 3.32
CA LYS A 63 -6.04 -0.09 4.77
C LYS A 63 -5.57 1.22 5.38
N ASN A 64 -6.45 1.87 6.13
CA ASN A 64 -6.08 3.09 6.84
C ASN A 64 -5.14 2.78 8.01
N THR A 65 -4.20 3.68 8.26
CA THR A 65 -3.28 3.61 9.40
C THR A 65 -3.62 4.72 10.40
N SER A 66 -3.61 4.41 11.70
CA SER A 66 -3.80 5.44 12.75
C SER A 66 -2.60 6.38 12.87
N ASN A 67 -1.45 5.99 12.31
CA ASN A 67 -0.24 6.79 12.25
C ASN A 67 -0.07 7.41 10.86
N SER A 68 0.61 8.56 10.82
CA SER A 68 1.01 9.21 9.57
C SER A 68 2.41 8.75 9.19
N LEU A 69 2.58 8.26 7.97
CA LEU A 69 3.87 7.84 7.42
C LEU A 69 4.40 8.95 6.52
N VAL A 70 5.54 9.55 6.87
CA VAL A 70 6.16 10.61 6.07
C VAL A 70 7.22 9.97 5.17
N LEU A 71 7.06 10.09 3.85
CA LEU A 71 8.11 9.69 2.91
C LEU A 71 9.11 10.82 2.76
N LEU A 72 10.38 10.48 2.93
CA LEU A 72 11.51 11.40 2.82
C LEU A 72 12.33 11.04 1.58
N ALA A 73 12.75 12.06 0.83
CA ALA A 73 13.72 11.92 -0.24
C ALA A 73 14.93 12.83 0.04
N PRO A 74 16.14 12.47 -0.43
CA PRO A 74 17.27 13.38 -0.40
C PRO A 74 16.91 14.70 -1.10
N HIS A 75 17.14 15.82 -0.43
CA HIS A 75 16.83 17.15 -0.93
C HIS A 75 18.03 18.07 -0.68
N SER A 76 18.50 18.76 -1.72
CA SER A 76 19.58 19.75 -1.61
C SER A 76 18.99 21.14 -1.81
N SER A 77 19.17 22.03 -0.85
CA SER A 77 18.78 23.45 -0.98
C SER A 77 20.01 24.34 -1.00
N SER A 78 19.98 25.39 -1.82
CA SER A 78 21.02 26.44 -1.74
C SER A 78 20.71 27.34 -0.54
N SER A 79 21.60 27.40 0.44
CA SER A 79 21.50 28.40 1.50
C SER A 79 21.80 29.79 0.94
N SER A 80 20.97 30.80 1.22
CA SER A 80 21.21 32.18 0.80
C SER A 80 22.42 32.85 1.47
N SER A 81 23.00 32.21 2.49
CA SER A 81 24.12 32.70 3.30
C SER A 81 25.49 32.09 2.96
N SER A 82 25.51 31.01 2.17
CA SER A 82 26.74 30.32 1.79
C SER A 82 26.58 29.64 0.43
N ASP A 83 27.59 29.76 -0.42
CA ASP A 83 27.63 29.20 -1.78
C ASP A 83 27.68 27.66 -1.84
N MET A 84 27.51 26.99 -0.69
CA MET A 84 27.52 25.53 -0.56
C MET A 84 26.10 24.98 -0.43
N PRO A 85 25.74 23.94 -1.21
CA PRO A 85 24.43 23.30 -1.09
C PRO A 85 24.32 22.58 0.26
N VAL A 86 23.25 22.86 0.99
CA VAL A 86 22.92 22.14 2.22
C VAL A 86 22.17 20.88 1.82
N SER A 87 22.80 19.72 2.05
CA SER A 87 22.15 18.42 1.87
C SER A 87 21.26 18.11 3.07
N GLY A 88 20.03 17.71 2.80
CA GLY A 88 19.04 17.35 3.82
C GLY A 88 18.01 16.37 3.30
N LEU A 89 16.90 16.27 4.01
CA LEU A 89 15.75 15.46 3.65
C LEU A 89 14.56 16.35 3.31
N GLY A 90 13.85 16.01 2.24
CA GLY A 90 12.57 16.60 1.85
C GLY A 90 11.44 15.66 2.20
N ALA A 91 10.45 16.12 2.96
CA ALA A 91 9.18 15.42 3.15
C ALA A 91 8.35 15.55 1.88
N ILE A 92 8.33 14.47 1.08
CA ILE A 92 7.73 14.44 -0.25
C ILE A 92 6.25 14.08 -0.22
N THR A 93 5.80 13.33 0.79
CA THR A 93 4.38 13.05 1.01
C THR A 93 4.14 12.55 2.44
N THR A 94 2.88 12.66 2.87
CA THR A 94 2.38 12.06 4.10
C THR A 94 1.28 11.07 3.73
N ILE A 95 1.43 9.84 4.18
CA ILE A 95 0.57 8.71 3.84
C ILE A 95 -0.21 8.28 5.08
N HIS A 96 -1.51 8.10 4.90
CA HIS A 96 -2.45 7.65 5.94
C HIS A 96 -3.08 6.29 5.61
N GLU A 97 -2.67 5.69 4.50
CA GLU A 97 -3.20 4.42 4.01
C GLU A 97 -2.10 3.58 3.36
N THR A 98 -2.18 2.27 3.52
CA THR A 98 -1.35 1.31 2.79
C THR A 98 -2.23 0.44 1.89
N VAL A 99 -1.62 -0.15 0.87
CA VAL A 99 -2.26 -1.11 -0.01
C VAL A 99 -1.74 -2.50 0.34
N GLU A 100 -2.63 -3.35 0.84
CA GLU A 100 -2.37 -4.77 1.14
C GLU A 100 -2.69 -5.62 -0.09
N LEU A 101 -1.84 -6.60 -0.38
CA LEU A 101 -2.02 -7.55 -1.48
C LEU A 101 -2.53 -8.89 -0.97
N VAL A 102 -3.77 -9.24 -1.31
CA VAL A 102 -4.37 -10.52 -0.95
C VAL A 102 -4.36 -11.45 -2.15
N ALA A 103 -3.61 -12.56 -2.07
CA ALA A 103 -3.59 -13.57 -3.11
C ALA A 103 -5.00 -14.12 -3.33
N GLN A 104 -5.49 -14.07 -4.56
CA GLN A 104 -6.67 -14.81 -4.95
C GLN A 104 -6.20 -16.21 -5.34
N SER A 105 -6.62 -17.22 -4.57
CA SER A 105 -6.77 -18.54 -5.18
C SER A 105 -7.71 -18.36 -6.36
N GLU A 106 -7.44 -19.01 -7.49
CA GLU A 106 -8.43 -19.14 -8.55
C GLU A 106 -9.69 -19.72 -7.90
N SER A 107 -10.64 -18.85 -7.57
CA SER A 107 -11.96 -19.29 -7.17
C SER A 107 -12.52 -19.88 -8.44
N GLN A 108 -12.48 -21.22 -8.47
CA GLN A 108 -13.42 -22.07 -9.18
C GLN A 108 -14.64 -21.23 -9.53
N THR A 109 -14.92 -21.11 -10.84
CA THR A 109 -16.26 -20.82 -11.36
C THR A 109 -17.25 -21.26 -10.31
N VAL A 110 -17.97 -20.31 -9.71
CA VAL A 110 -19.03 -20.56 -8.73
C VAL A 110 -19.99 -21.55 -9.36
N SER A 111 -19.70 -22.84 -9.21
CA SER A 111 -20.65 -23.91 -9.37
C SER A 111 -21.68 -23.58 -8.33
N SER A 112 -22.84 -23.16 -8.82
CA SER A 112 -23.99 -22.72 -8.06
C SER A 112 -24.03 -23.47 -6.73
N LEU A 113 -23.74 -22.75 -5.64
CA LEU A 113 -23.92 -23.30 -4.30
C LEU A 113 -25.39 -23.73 -4.28
N ARG A 114 -25.64 -25.05 -4.35
CA ARG A 114 -26.98 -25.59 -4.18
C ARG A 114 -27.48 -24.99 -2.88
N ASN A 115 -28.60 -24.28 -2.99
CA ASN A 115 -29.28 -23.63 -1.90
C ASN A 115 -29.62 -24.71 -0.85
N THR A 116 -28.72 -25.00 0.09
CA THR A 116 -28.98 -25.94 1.18
C THR A 116 -29.84 -25.22 2.22
N GLY A 117 -31.12 -25.03 1.89
CA GLY A 117 -32.30 -25.05 2.77
C GLY A 117 -32.28 -24.35 4.14
N SER A 118 -31.31 -23.50 4.49
CA SER A 118 -31.17 -23.02 5.87
C SER A 118 -31.65 -21.58 6.06
N LYS A 119 -32.67 -21.16 5.28
CA LYS A 119 -33.37 -19.87 5.46
C LYS A 119 -34.26 -19.80 6.71
N GLY A 120 -34.34 -20.86 7.52
CA GLY A 120 -35.22 -20.90 8.71
C GLY A 120 -34.58 -20.59 10.06
N LYS A 121 -33.26 -20.78 10.23
CA LYS A 121 -32.65 -20.82 11.58
C LYS A 121 -32.28 -19.47 12.19
N TRP A 122 -32.22 -18.40 11.39
CA TRP A 122 -31.87 -17.08 11.92
C TRP A 122 -33.08 -16.36 12.54
N HIS A 123 -34.24 -16.42 11.90
CA HIS A 123 -35.47 -15.78 12.38
C HIS A 123 -35.98 -16.40 13.69
N GLU A 124 -35.67 -17.67 13.95
CA GLU A 124 -36.10 -18.38 15.17
C GLU A 124 -35.26 -18.02 16.41
N LYS A 125 -33.97 -17.67 16.22
CA LYS A 125 -33.03 -17.39 17.33
C LYS A 125 -33.15 -15.99 17.92
N PHE A 126 -33.72 -15.03 17.19
CA PHE A 126 -33.84 -13.64 17.64
C PHE A 126 -35.27 -13.06 17.58
N GLY A 127 -36.26 -13.82 17.09
CA GLY A 127 -37.65 -13.36 16.99
C GLY A 127 -38.55 -13.66 18.20
N ARG A 128 -38.14 -14.52 19.13
CA ARG A 128 -38.92 -14.85 20.33
C ARG A 128 -38.59 -13.90 21.47
N GLY A 129 -39.14 -12.69 21.37
CA GLY A 129 -38.98 -11.66 22.39
C GLY A 129 -39.74 -10.38 22.06
N ARG A 130 -41.02 -10.50 21.69
CA ARG A 130 -42.04 -9.44 21.80
C ARG A 130 -43.37 -10.09 22.13
#